data_AF-A0A933JQA5-F1
#
_entry.id   AF-A0A933JQA5-F1
#
_cell.length_a   1.000
_cell.length_b   1.000
_cell.length_c   1.000
_cell.angle_alpha   90.00
_cell.angle_beta   90.00
_cell.angle_gamma   90.00
#
_symmetry.space_group_name_H-M   'P 1'
#
loop_
_entity.id
_entity.type
_entity.pdbx_description
1 polymer ?
#
loop_
_entity_poly.entity_id
_entity_poly.type
_entity_poly.pdbx_seq_one_letter_code
_entity_poly.pdbx_strand_id
1 'polypeptide(L)'
;MTRADEQAHEQVHRQKMAMARGYVVLDENLRGLAPALRARNIRVIEPPSGTSDEDIKERFLPGRIFITNNAKDFEEDVSSFEFGLIAVQTSFIDSMPGAGNKTVKAISDAIQRHGLWALQRGFVVTVNDNGSTFTPKLD
;
A
#
# COMPACT_ATOMS: atom_id res chain seq x y z
N MET A 1 -3.07 1.25 36.22
CA MET A 1 -2.91 1.98 34.94
C MET A 1 -4.09 2.93 34.83
N THR A 2 -3.85 4.22 34.60
CA THR A 2 -4.94 5.21 34.51
C THR A 2 -5.48 5.29 33.08
N ARG A 3 -6.71 5.78 32.90
CA ARG A 3 -7.29 6.00 31.55
C ARG A 3 -6.42 6.92 30.67
N ALA A 4 -5.66 7.83 31.28
CA ALA A 4 -4.73 8.70 30.57
C ALA A 4 -3.50 7.92 30.04
N ASP A 5 -3.02 6.92 30.78
CA ASP A 5 -1.90 6.06 30.37
C ASP A 5 -2.29 5.15 29.19
N GLU A 6 -3.51 4.61 29.21
CA GLU A 6 -4.05 3.81 28.10
C GLU A 6 -4.20 4.62 26.80
N GLN A 7 -4.73 5.85 26.91
CA GLN A 7 -4.88 6.74 25.75
C GLN A 7 -3.53 7.18 25.16
N ALA A 8 -2.54 7.45 26.01
CA ALA A 8 -1.19 7.79 25.57
C ALA A 8 -0.50 6.62 24.84
N HIS A 9 -0.62 5.39 25.36
CA HIS A 9 -0.08 4.20 24.73
C HIS A 9 -0.71 3.92 23.36
N GLU A 10 -2.04 4.05 23.25
CA GLU A 10 -2.77 3.86 22.00
C GLU A 10 -2.38 4.91 20.95
N GLN A 11 -2.16 6.16 21.37
CA GLN A 11 -1.74 7.25 20.48
C GLN A 11 -0.31 7.06 19.95
N VAL A 12 0.62 6.62 20.79
CA VAL A 12 2.00 6.28 20.37
C VAL A 12 1.99 5.08 19.41
N HIS A 13 1.15 4.07 19.67
CA HIS A 13 1.01 2.92 18.78
C HIS A 13 0.42 3.33 17.41
N ARG A 14 -0.63 4.16 17.39
CA ARG A 14 -1.17 4.77 16.17
C ARG A 14 -0.12 5.55 15.37
N GLN A 15 0.69 6.38 16.04
CA GLN A 15 1.75 7.13 15.37
C GLN A 15 2.84 6.22 14.79
N LYS A 16 3.27 5.18 15.51
CA LYS A 16 4.26 4.22 15.01
C LYS A 16 3.73 3.45 13.80
N MET A 17 2.47 3.02 13.82
CA MET A 17 1.82 2.34 12.69
C MET A 17 1.65 3.27 11.48
N ALA A 18 1.24 4.52 11.69
CA ALA A 18 1.17 5.52 10.61
C ALA A 18 2.56 5.80 9.99
N MET A 19 3.63 5.77 10.79
CA MET A 19 5.00 5.91 10.30
C MET A 19 5.51 4.68 9.53
N ALA A 20 5.20 3.46 10.00
CA ALA A 20 5.55 2.22 9.32
C ALA A 20 4.80 2.06 7.98
N ARG A 21 3.52 2.45 7.96
CA ARG A 21 2.72 2.53 6.74
C ARG A 21 3.21 3.59 5.78
N GLY A 22 4.04 4.56 6.17
CA GLY A 22 4.59 5.59 5.26
C GLY A 22 5.51 5.07 4.13
N TYR A 23 5.68 3.75 4.00
CA TYR A 23 6.36 3.09 2.90
C TYR A 23 5.38 2.21 2.12
N VAL A 24 5.47 2.28 0.79
CA VAL A 24 4.84 1.32 -0.11
C VAL A 24 5.87 0.29 -0.56
N VAL A 25 5.49 -0.98 -0.56
CA VAL A 25 6.21 -2.05 -1.24
C VAL A 25 5.64 -2.15 -2.64
N LEU A 26 6.51 -2.15 -3.64
CA LEU A 26 6.13 -2.17 -5.05
C LEU A 26 6.54 -3.49 -5.68
N ASP A 27 5.56 -4.17 -6.27
CA ASP A 27 5.76 -5.39 -7.04
C ASP A 27 6.77 -5.19 -8.19
N GLU A 28 7.50 -6.23 -8.56
CA GLU A 28 8.54 -6.19 -9.59
C GLU A 28 7.98 -5.73 -10.95
N ASN A 29 6.75 -6.17 -11.27
CA ASN A 29 6.04 -5.81 -12.50
C ASN A 29 5.68 -4.32 -12.57
N LEU A 30 5.69 -3.62 -11.43
CA LEU A 30 5.31 -2.22 -11.31
C LEU A 30 6.48 -1.29 -11.00
N ARG A 31 7.73 -1.78 -10.96
CA ARG A 31 8.91 -0.97 -10.63
C ARG A 31 9.07 0.30 -11.46
N GLY A 32 8.59 0.31 -12.71
CA GLY A 32 8.55 1.51 -13.54
C GLY A 32 7.82 2.70 -12.92
N LEU A 33 6.91 2.46 -11.97
CA LEU A 33 6.17 3.51 -11.24
C LEU A 33 7.00 4.15 -10.12
N ALA A 34 8.10 3.54 -9.67
CA ALA A 34 8.86 3.99 -8.52
C ALA A 34 9.36 5.45 -8.62
N PRO A 35 9.92 5.93 -9.76
CA PRO A 35 10.32 7.32 -9.90
C PRO A 35 9.16 8.30 -9.74
N ALA A 36 7.98 7.97 -10.30
CA ALA A 36 6.80 8.79 -10.22
C ALA A 36 6.19 8.79 -8.80
N LEU A 37 6.17 7.65 -8.12
CA LEU A 37 5.76 7.55 -6.70
C LEU A 37 6.67 8.41 -5.80
N ARG A 38 7.99 8.32 -5.99
CA ARG A 38 8.97 9.13 -5.26
C ARG A 38 8.82 10.62 -5.54
N ALA A 39 8.53 11.00 -6.79
CA ALA A 39 8.24 12.40 -7.14
C ALA A 39 7.00 12.96 -6.43
N ARG A 40 6.12 12.09 -5.90
CA ARG A 40 4.98 12.46 -5.04
C ARG A 40 5.26 12.33 -3.54
N ASN A 41 6.53 12.25 -3.14
CA ASN A 41 6.96 12.05 -1.75
C ASN A 41 6.47 10.73 -1.12
N ILE A 42 6.11 9.73 -1.93
CA ILE A 42 5.82 8.38 -1.43
C ILE A 42 7.13 7.63 -1.31
N ARG A 43 7.41 7.05 -0.13
CA ARG A 43 8.60 6.22 0.07
C ARG A 43 8.35 4.84 -0.49
N VAL A 44 9.22 4.38 -1.38
CA VAL A 44 9.05 3.11 -2.12
C VAL A 44 10.14 2.13 -1.72
N ILE A 45 9.74 0.92 -1.36
CA ILE A 45 10.57 -0.28 -1.20
C ILE A 45 10.36 -1.15 -2.43
N GLU A 46 11.44 -1.49 -3.12
CA GLU A 46 11.43 -2.42 -4.25
C GLU A 46 12.12 -3.70 -3.77
N PRO A 47 11.39 -4.80 -3.50
CA PRO A 47 12.00 -6.08 -3.19
C PRO A 47 12.98 -6.49 -4.30
N PRO A 48 14.09 -7.19 -3.99
CA PRO A 48 15.02 -7.69 -5.02
C PRO A 48 14.31 -8.52 -6.10
N SER A 49 14.83 -8.52 -7.33
CA SER A 49 14.24 -9.31 -8.42
C SER A 49 14.27 -10.80 -8.09
N GLY A 50 13.18 -11.50 -8.41
CA GLY A 50 13.06 -12.94 -8.12
C GLY A 50 12.91 -13.27 -6.64
N THR A 51 12.56 -12.30 -5.79
CA THR A 51 12.08 -12.60 -4.42
C THR A 51 10.77 -13.36 -4.53
N SER A 52 10.59 -14.47 -3.80
CA SER A 52 9.33 -15.22 -3.85
C SER A 52 8.19 -14.46 -3.19
N ASP A 53 6.96 -14.82 -3.54
CA ASP A 53 5.78 -14.21 -2.95
C ASP A 53 5.72 -14.46 -1.43
N GLU A 54 6.14 -15.64 -0.96
CA GLU A 54 6.25 -15.94 0.47
C GLU A 54 7.25 -15.01 1.17
N ASP A 55 8.44 -14.82 0.59
CA ASP A 55 9.46 -13.92 1.14
C ASP A 55 8.97 -12.46 1.16
N ILE A 56 8.23 -12.05 0.12
CA ILE A 56 7.59 -10.73 0.06
C ILE A 56 6.61 -10.59 1.22
N LYS A 57 5.68 -11.54 1.37
CA LYS A 57 4.63 -11.55 2.40
C LYS A 57 5.21 -11.50 3.81
N GLU A 58 6.22 -12.31 4.11
CA GLU A 58 6.78 -12.39 5.46
C GLU A 58 7.69 -11.22 5.83
N ARG A 59 8.51 -10.74 4.89
CA ARG A 59 9.62 -9.82 5.21
C ARG A 59 9.32 -8.38 4.82
N PHE A 60 8.52 -8.17 3.78
CA PHE A 60 8.31 -6.85 3.20
C PHE A 60 6.94 -6.28 3.52
N LEU A 61 5.89 -7.08 3.57
CA LEU A 61 4.52 -6.57 3.69
C LEU A 61 4.06 -6.15 5.08
N PRO A 62 4.47 -6.77 6.21
CA PRO A 62 3.84 -6.52 7.49
C PRO A 62 3.82 -5.04 7.89
N GLY A 63 2.62 -4.51 8.15
CA GLY A 63 2.40 -3.11 8.52
C GLY A 63 2.67 -2.08 7.42
N ARG A 64 2.77 -2.49 6.15
CA ARG A 64 3.01 -1.61 4.98
C ARG A 64 1.88 -1.70 3.96
N ILE A 65 1.96 -0.88 2.90
CA ILE A 65 1.07 -0.98 1.73
C ILE A 65 1.81 -1.68 0.59
N PHE A 66 1.26 -2.77 0.08
CA PHE A 66 1.71 -3.44 -1.13
C PHE A 66 0.95 -2.93 -2.35
N ILE A 67 1.66 -2.66 -3.44
CA ILE A 67 1.08 -2.28 -4.73
C ILE A 67 1.46 -3.34 -5.76
N THR A 68 0.47 -4.02 -6.33
CA THR A 68 0.65 -5.09 -7.34
C THR A 68 -0.47 -5.06 -8.37
N ASN A 69 -0.20 -5.64 -9.54
CA ASN A 69 -1.20 -5.97 -10.55
C ASN A 69 -1.65 -7.44 -10.51
N ASN A 70 -1.10 -8.24 -9.59
CA ASN A 70 -1.40 -9.66 -9.35
C ASN A 70 -2.05 -9.86 -7.97
N ALA A 71 -3.07 -9.04 -7.65
CA ALA A 71 -3.65 -8.97 -6.31
C ALA A 71 -4.20 -10.32 -5.78
N LYS A 72 -4.67 -11.20 -6.66
CA LYS A 72 -5.24 -12.50 -6.31
C LYS A 72 -4.28 -13.37 -5.49
N ASP A 73 -2.97 -13.25 -5.71
CA ASP A 73 -1.96 -14.06 -5.03
C ASP A 73 -1.71 -13.58 -3.59
N PHE A 74 -2.31 -12.44 -3.19
CA PHE A 74 -2.05 -11.76 -1.92
C PHE A 74 -3.33 -11.41 -1.14
N GLU A 75 -4.50 -11.37 -1.78
CA GLU A 75 -5.76 -10.93 -1.16
C GLU A 75 -6.14 -11.71 0.10
N GLU A 76 -5.96 -13.03 0.11
CA GLU A 76 -6.30 -13.89 1.27
C GLU A 76 -5.33 -13.67 2.45
N ASP A 77 -4.13 -13.18 2.17
CA ASP A 77 -3.06 -13.00 3.15
C ASP A 77 -3.09 -11.63 3.83
N VAL A 78 -3.87 -10.68 3.31
CA VAL A 78 -4.00 -9.29 3.79
C VAL A 78 -4.29 -9.23 5.29
N SER A 79 -5.21 -10.08 5.76
CA SER A 79 -5.59 -10.13 7.17
C SER A 79 -4.53 -10.83 8.02
N SER A 80 -3.95 -11.93 7.52
CA SER A 80 -2.97 -12.75 8.24
C SER A 80 -1.65 -12.02 8.46
N PHE A 81 -1.21 -11.22 7.49
CA PHE A 81 0.05 -10.48 7.53
C PHE A 81 -0.12 -8.98 7.81
N GLU A 82 -1.35 -8.54 8.09
CA GLU A 82 -1.71 -7.17 8.49
C GLU A 82 -1.19 -6.06 7.57
N PHE A 83 -1.19 -6.29 6.25
CA PHE A 83 -0.74 -5.30 5.26
C PHE A 83 -1.91 -4.69 4.48
N GLY A 84 -1.69 -3.52 3.90
CA GLY A 84 -2.64 -2.92 2.96
C GLY A 84 -2.33 -3.32 1.54
N LEU A 85 -3.32 -3.70 0.74
CA LEU A 85 -3.17 -4.08 -0.66
C LEU A 85 -3.80 -3.03 -1.55
N ILE A 86 -3.03 -2.49 -2.50
CA ILE A 86 -3.52 -1.68 -3.61
C ILE A 86 -3.38 -2.51 -4.88
N ALA A 87 -4.51 -3.02 -5.36
CA ALA A 87 -4.63 -3.78 -6.60
C ALA A 87 -4.75 -2.81 -7.79
N VAL A 88 -3.74 -2.78 -8.66
CA VAL A 88 -3.73 -1.95 -9.87
C VAL A 88 -4.16 -2.81 -11.06
N GLN A 89 -5.24 -2.42 -11.75
CA GLN A 89 -5.64 -3.13 -12.96
C GLN A 89 -4.66 -2.87 -14.12
N THR A 90 -4.30 -3.93 -14.85
CA THR A 90 -3.19 -3.96 -15.82
C THR A 90 -3.39 -3.07 -17.04
N SER A 91 -4.62 -2.79 -17.44
CA SER A 91 -4.98 -1.94 -18.60
C SER A 91 -4.64 -0.46 -18.41
N PHE A 92 -4.23 -0.04 -17.21
CA PHE A 92 -4.05 1.37 -16.84
C PHE A 92 -2.66 1.73 -16.31
N ILE A 93 -1.63 0.92 -16.57
CA ILE A 93 -0.27 1.22 -16.12
C ILE A 93 0.36 2.24 -17.08
N ASP A 94 0.37 3.50 -16.67
CA ASP A 94 1.07 4.61 -17.30
C ASP A 94 2.58 4.44 -17.06
N SER A 95 3.35 4.32 -18.14
CA SER A 95 4.80 4.17 -18.09
C SER A 95 5.53 5.50 -18.03
N MET A 96 4.83 6.65 -18.11
CA MET A 96 5.48 7.94 -18.08
C MET A 96 6.17 8.18 -16.73
N PRO A 97 7.44 8.62 -16.72
CA PRO A 97 8.10 9.02 -15.49
C PRO A 97 7.55 10.35 -14.98
N GLY A 98 7.60 10.54 -13.65
CA GLY A 98 7.34 11.83 -13.01
C GLY A 98 5.88 12.12 -12.62
N ALA A 99 5.61 13.37 -12.22
CA ALA A 99 4.39 13.76 -11.52
C ALA A 99 3.09 13.66 -12.36
N GLY A 100 3.23 13.62 -13.69
CA GLY A 100 2.12 13.48 -14.65
C GLY A 100 1.61 12.05 -14.82
N ASN A 101 2.26 11.06 -14.22
CA ASN A 101 1.86 9.65 -14.30
C ASN A 101 0.45 9.44 -13.69
N LYS A 102 -0.50 8.99 -14.53
CA LYS A 102 -1.91 8.86 -14.16
C LYS A 102 -2.17 7.73 -13.16
N THR A 103 -1.46 6.61 -13.29
CA THR A 103 -1.55 5.46 -12.37
C THR A 103 -1.12 5.88 -10.96
N VAL A 104 0.04 6.54 -10.86
CA VAL A 104 0.58 7.04 -9.61
C VAL A 104 -0.30 8.13 -9.00
N LYS A 105 -0.91 8.99 -9.83
CA LYS A 105 -1.93 9.93 -9.35
C LYS A 105 -3.11 9.19 -8.71
N ALA A 106 -3.66 8.18 -9.37
CA ALA A 106 -4.80 7.42 -8.86
C ALA A 106 -4.45 6.68 -7.55
N ILE A 107 -3.26 6.08 -7.45
CA ILE A 107 -2.75 5.45 -6.23
C ILE A 107 -2.64 6.49 -5.10
N SER A 108 -2.00 7.64 -5.37
CA SER A 108 -1.85 8.72 -4.38
C SER A 108 -3.21 9.23 -3.90
N ASP A 109 -4.16 9.43 -4.82
CA ASP A 109 -5.51 9.90 -4.50
C ASP A 109 -6.26 8.85 -3.66
N ALA A 110 -6.10 7.55 -3.95
CA ALA A 110 -6.69 6.46 -3.17
C ALA A 110 -6.17 6.45 -1.73
N ILE A 111 -4.86 6.56 -1.56
CA ILE A 111 -4.18 6.61 -0.27
C ILE A 111 -4.72 7.77 0.59
N GLN A 112 -4.84 8.96 0.01
CA GLN A 112 -5.32 10.15 0.71
C GLN A 112 -6.82 10.08 1.00
N ARG A 113 -7.65 9.77 -0.01
CA ARG A 113 -9.11 9.77 0.10
C ARG A 113 -9.61 8.79 1.16
N HIS A 114 -8.99 7.61 1.22
CA HIS A 114 -9.41 6.55 2.16
C HIS A 114 -8.60 6.56 3.46
N GLY A 115 -7.68 7.52 3.64
CA GLY A 115 -6.83 7.59 4.84
C GLY A 115 -6.03 6.31 5.08
N LEU A 116 -5.55 5.67 4.02
CA LEU A 116 -5.00 4.30 4.07
C LEU A 116 -3.79 4.18 5.01
N TRP A 117 -3.00 5.26 5.15
CA TRP A 117 -1.91 5.34 6.10
C TRP A 117 -2.33 5.19 7.57
N ALA A 118 -3.57 5.61 7.89
CA ALA A 118 -4.08 5.67 9.25
C ALA A 118 -4.91 4.43 9.63
N LEU A 119 -5.27 3.57 8.67
CA LEU A 119 -5.91 2.30 8.97
C LEU A 119 -4.95 1.47 9.84
N GLN A 120 -5.48 0.67 10.76
CA GLN A 120 -4.68 -0.22 11.63
C GLN A 120 -4.87 -1.71 11.31
N ARG A 121 -5.71 -2.02 10.32
CA ARG A 121 -5.99 -3.36 9.84
C ARG A 121 -5.51 -3.54 8.40
N GLY A 122 -5.47 -4.79 7.95
CA GLY A 122 -5.36 -5.09 6.53
C GLY A 122 -6.51 -4.43 5.75
N PHE A 123 -6.26 -4.10 4.50
CA PHE A 123 -7.28 -3.56 3.59
C PHE A 123 -6.96 -3.97 2.16
N VAL A 124 -7.97 -3.98 1.30
CA VAL A 124 -7.80 -4.07 -0.14
C VAL A 124 -8.40 -2.82 -0.76
N VAL A 125 -7.70 -2.22 -1.71
CA VAL A 125 -8.22 -1.14 -2.55
C VAL A 125 -7.87 -1.44 -3.99
N THR A 126 -8.88 -1.47 -4.85
CA THR A 126 -8.69 -1.62 -6.29
C THR A 126 -8.66 -0.24 -6.95
N VAL A 127 -7.66 0.00 -7.78
CA VAL A 127 -7.55 1.18 -8.66
C VAL A 127 -7.88 0.74 -10.08
N ASN A 128 -8.99 1.26 -10.60
CA ASN A 128 -9.50 0.93 -11.94
C ASN A 128 -8.96 1.88 -13.01
N ASP A 129 -9.25 1.56 -14.27
CA ASP A 129 -8.73 2.25 -15.46
C ASP A 129 -9.17 3.72 -15.62
N ASN A 130 -10.25 4.11 -14.96
CA ASN A 130 -10.71 5.50 -14.93
C ASN A 130 -10.17 6.27 -13.71
N GLY A 131 -9.27 5.67 -12.92
CA GLY A 131 -8.79 6.21 -11.66
C GLY A 131 -9.82 6.16 -10.52
N SER A 132 -10.97 5.49 -10.72
CA SER A 132 -11.89 5.19 -9.62
C SER A 132 -11.29 4.16 -8.68
N THR A 133 -11.70 4.24 -7.42
CA THR A 133 -11.20 3.38 -6.35
C THR A 133 -12.35 2.62 -5.73
N PHE A 134 -12.18 1.32 -5.52
CA PHE A 134 -13.13 0.47 -4.81
C PHE A 134 -12.43 -0.16 -3.60
N THR A 135 -13.10 -0.16 -2.45
CA THR A 135 -12.61 -0.81 -1.22
C THR A 135 -13.57 -1.95 -0.92
N PRO A 136 -13.17 -3.23 -1.14
CA PRO A 136 -13.95 -4.35 -0.67
C PRO A 136 -14.09 -4.29 0.86
N LYS A 137 -15.24 -4.70 1.39
CA LYS A 137 -15.34 -4.97 2.83
C LYS A 137 -14.51 -6.23 3.09
N LEU A 138 -13.50 -6.10 3.93
CA LEU A 138 -12.88 -7.25 4.57
C LEU A 138 -13.79 -7.65 5.73
N ASP A 139 -14.29 -8.88 5.68
CA ASP A 139 -15.15 -9.49 6.69
C ASP A 139 -14.40 -9.73 8.00
#